data_AF-A0A1B3NLI4-F1
#
_entry.id   AF-A0A1B3NLI4-F1
#
_cell.length_a   1.000
_cell.length_b   1.000
_cell.length_c   1.000
_cell.angle_alpha   90.00
_cell.angle_beta   90.00
_cell.angle_gamma   90.00
#
_symmetry.space_group_name_H-M   'P 1'
#
loop_
_entity.id
_entity.type
_entity.pdbx_description
1 polymer ?
#
loop_
_entity_poly.entity_id
_entity_poly.type
_entity_poly.pdbx_seq_one_letter_code
_entity_poly.pdbx_strand_id
1 'polypeptide(L)' 'MGAGSVSETHPKTAFDAARHCDAMAPVLGLTITEAQRPVVLQFLAIAHGMAEIVAAAPIDEASLELAPVFRPGAPEVTA' A
#
# COMPACT_ATOMS: atom_id res chain seq x y z
N MET A 1 -36.60 -15.57 -8.16
CA MET A 1 -35.67 -16.22 -7.23
C MET A 1 -34.29 -16.21 -7.87
N GLY A 2 -33.53 -15.12 -7.65
CA GLY A 2 -32.18 -14.98 -8.21
C GLY A 2 -31.19 -15.70 -7.31
N ALA A 3 -30.36 -16.55 -7.90
CA ALA A 3 -29.30 -17.28 -7.22
C ALA A 3 -28.36 -16.29 -6.53
N GLY A 4 -28.21 -16.43 -5.20
CA GLY A 4 -27.16 -15.75 -4.46
C GLY A 4 -25.82 -16.27 -4.96
N SER A 5 -25.08 -15.40 -5.64
CA SER A 5 -23.67 -15.61 -5.95
C SER A 5 -22.92 -15.82 -4.63
N VAL A 6 -22.50 -17.04 -4.37
CA VAL A 6 -21.60 -17.36 -3.26
C VAL A 6 -20.26 -16.74 -3.63
N SER A 7 -19.88 -15.65 -2.98
CA SER A 7 -18.55 -15.06 -3.15
C SER A 7 -17.52 -16.08 -2.67
N GLU A 8 -16.75 -16.66 -3.60
CA GLU A 8 -15.60 -17.50 -3.28
C GLU A 8 -14.59 -16.68 -2.48
N THR A 9 -14.50 -16.95 -1.18
CA THR A 9 -13.42 -16.48 -0.32
C THR A 9 -12.13 -17.17 -0.71
N HIS A 10 -11.43 -16.61 -1.70
CA HIS A 10 -10.03 -16.96 -1.94
C HIS A 10 -9.24 -16.68 -0.64
N PRO A 11 -8.46 -17.64 -0.12
CA PRO A 11 -7.65 -17.38 1.05
C PRO A 11 -6.65 -16.27 0.71
N LYS A 12 -6.85 -15.09 1.27
CA LYS A 12 -5.89 -13.98 1.19
C LYS A 12 -4.63 -14.46 1.88
N THR A 13 -3.61 -14.82 1.11
CA THR A 13 -2.33 -15.25 1.67
C THR A 13 -1.77 -14.09 2.47
N ALA A 14 -1.41 -14.33 3.72
CA ALA A 14 -0.88 -13.29 4.61
C ALA A 14 0.36 -12.62 3.98
N PHE A 15 0.53 -11.32 4.23
CA PHE A 15 1.68 -10.58 3.73
C PHE A 15 2.99 -11.13 4.33
N ASP A 16 3.93 -11.49 3.45
CA ASP A 16 5.27 -11.93 3.81
C ASP A 16 6.26 -10.77 3.66
N ALA A 17 6.57 -10.12 4.79
CA ALA A 17 7.49 -8.99 4.84
C ALA A 17 8.91 -9.37 4.41
N ALA A 18 9.38 -10.59 4.69
CA ALA A 18 10.72 -11.03 4.34
C ALA A 18 10.85 -11.20 2.83
N ARG A 19 9.91 -11.92 2.22
CA ARG A 19 9.86 -12.07 0.77
C ARG A 19 9.70 -10.74 0.05
N HIS A 20 8.87 -9.83 0.57
CA HIS A 20 8.71 -8.49 0.00
C HIS A 20 10.02 -7.68 0.09
N CYS A 21 10.66 -7.69 1.25
CA CYS A 21 11.93 -7.00 1.47
C CYS A 21 13.04 -7.51 0.53
N ASP A 22 13.19 -8.83 0.42
CA ASP A 22 14.21 -9.46 -0.42
C ASP A 22 13.97 -9.16 -1.92
N ALA A 23 12.72 -9.02 -2.35
CA ALA A 23 12.37 -8.67 -3.72
C ALA A 23 12.55 -7.17 -4.04
N MET A 24 12.15 -6.29 -3.13
CA MET A 24 12.08 -4.84 -3.40
C MET A 24 13.38 -4.10 -3.13
N ALA A 25 14.18 -4.53 -2.14
CA ALA A 25 15.45 -3.89 -1.82
C ALA A 25 16.37 -3.71 -3.06
N PRO A 26 16.62 -4.72 -3.91
CA PRO A 26 17.48 -4.55 -5.08
C PRO A 26 16.85 -3.64 -6.15
N VAL A 27 15.52 -3.69 -6.34
CA VAL A 27 14.81 -2.82 -7.31
C VAL A 27 14.97 -1.35 -6.95
N LEU A 28 14.98 -1.04 -5.66
CA LEU A 28 15.14 0.31 -5.13
C LEU A 28 16.62 0.70 -4.94
N GLY A 29 17.57 -0.18 -5.24
CA GLY A 29 19.00 0.05 -5.01
C GLY A 29 19.38 0.16 -3.53
N LEU A 30 18.61 -0.47 -2.64
CA LEU A 30 18.80 -0.42 -1.20
C LEU A 30 19.62 -1.62 -0.72
N THR A 31 20.67 -1.34 0.05
CA THR A 31 21.41 -2.38 0.81
C THR A 31 20.89 -2.42 2.24
N ILE A 32 20.27 -3.53 2.63
CA ILE A 32 19.79 -3.76 4.00
C ILE A 32 20.79 -4.67 4.69
N THR A 33 21.44 -4.17 5.74
CA THR A 33 22.40 -4.97 6.51
C THR A 33 21.69 -5.99 7.40
N GLU A 34 22.41 -7.03 7.82
CA GLU A 34 21.88 -8.04 8.76
C GLU A 34 21.39 -7.41 10.07
N ALA A 35 22.07 -6.37 10.56
CA ALA A 35 21.68 -5.64 11.76
C ALA A 35 20.39 -4.82 11.58
N GLN A 36 20.14 -4.30 10.38
CA GLN A 36 18.94 -3.51 10.06
C GLN A 36 17.73 -4.41 9.79
N ARG A 37 17.95 -5.61 9.24
CA ARG A 37 16.90 -6.48 8.72
C ARG A 37 15.76 -6.73 9.71
N PRO A 38 15.98 -7.06 11.00
CA PRO A 38 14.87 -7.30 11.93
C PRO A 38 13.92 -6.10 12.05
N VAL A 39 14.48 -4.89 12.09
CA VAL A 39 13.72 -3.65 12.25
C VAL A 39 12.98 -3.28 10.95
N VAL A 40 13.61 -3.48 9.79
CA VAL A 40 12.95 -3.26 8.50
C VAL A 40 11.73 -4.17 8.34
N LEU A 41 11.86 -5.46 8.68
CA LEU A 41 10.74 -6.40 8.61
C LEU A 41 9.59 -6.00 9.53
N GLN A 42 9.90 -5.53 10.74
CA GLN A 42 8.89 -5.01 11.66
C GLN A 42 8.14 -3.80 11.07
N PHE A 43 8.87 -2.83 10.51
CA PHE A 43 8.23 -1.64 9.89
C PHE A 43 7.41 -1.99 8.66
N LEU A 44 7.84 -2.94 7.83
CA LEU A 44 7.07 -3.42 6.69
C LEU A 44 5.74 -4.05 7.13
N ALA A 45 5.73 -4.82 8.22
CA ALA A 45 4.50 -5.40 8.76
C ALA A 45 3.54 -4.31 9.28
N ILE A 46 4.06 -3.29 9.96
CA ILE A 46 3.26 -2.14 10.43
C ILE A 46 2.67 -1.37 9.24
N ALA A 47 3.50 -1.06 8.25
CA ALA A 47 3.08 -0.36 7.03
C ALA A 47 1.99 -1.15 6.27
N HIS A 48 2.11 -2.48 6.21
CA HIS A 48 1.06 -3.32 5.64
C HIS A 48 -0.27 -3.17 6.39
N GLY A 49 -0.26 -3.23 7.72
CA GLY A 49 -1.47 -3.01 8.52
C GLY A 49 -2.10 -1.64 8.28
N MET A 50 -1.29 -0.59 8.19
CA MET A 50 -1.79 0.75 7.83
C MET A 50 -2.38 0.78 6.42
N ALA A 51 -1.73 0.13 5.46
CA ALA A 51 -2.22 0.05 4.09
C ALA A 51 -3.55 -0.70 3.99
N GLU A 52 -3.76 -1.77 4.77
CA GLU A 52 -5.04 -2.48 4.80
C GLU A 52 -6.18 -1.61 5.36
N ILE A 53 -5.89 -0.78 6.37
CA ILE A 53 -6.86 0.19 6.90
C ILE A 53 -7.26 1.20 5.81
N VAL A 54 -6.28 1.76 5.11
CA VAL A 54 -6.54 2.72 4.02
C VAL A 54 -7.29 2.06 2.87
N ALA A 55 -6.92 0.84 2.47
CA ALA A 55 -7.58 0.10 1.40
C ALA A 55 -9.03 -0.28 1.72
N ALA A 56 -9.37 -0.40 3.01
CA ALA A 56 -10.74 -0.67 3.46
C ALA A 56 -11.61 0.58 3.59
N ALA A 57 -11.05 1.79 3.40
CA ALA A 57 -11.82 3.02 3.49
C ALA A 57 -12.85 3.10 2.34
N PRO A 58 -14.12 3.43 2.62
CA PRO A 58 -15.12 3.58 1.57
C PRO A 58 -14.84 4.87 0.79
N ILE A 59 -14.33 4.74 -0.43
CA ILE A 59 -14.07 5.86 -1.33
C ILE A 59 -14.92 5.65 -2.59
N ASP A 60 -15.68 6.67 -2.96
CA ASP A 60 -16.36 6.69 -4.27
C ASP A 60 -15.33 7.04 -5.35
N GLU A 61 -15.07 6.09 -6.25
CA GLU A 61 -14.12 6.24 -7.36
C GLU A 61 -14.46 7.44 -8.26
N ALA A 62 -15.74 7.82 -8.37
CA ALA A 62 -16.16 8.98 -9.15
C ALA A 62 -15.79 10.33 -8.49
N SER A 63 -15.47 10.31 -7.19
CA SER A 63 -15.10 11.48 -6.38
C SER A 63 -13.63 11.50 -5.97
N LEU A 64 -12.85 10.50 -6.41
CA LEU A 64 -11.48 10.28 -5.97
C LEU A 64 -10.53 11.27 -6.66
N GLU A 65 -10.38 12.46 -6.07
CA GLU A 65 -9.29 13.38 -6.41
C GLU A 65 -8.05 13.05 -5.59
N LEU A 66 -6.89 13.02 -6.26
CA LEU A 66 -5.62 12.90 -5.57
C LEU A 66 -5.37 14.16 -4.73
N ALA A 67 -4.58 14.01 -3.67
CA ALA A 67 -3.94 15.14 -2.99
C ALA A 67 -3.23 16.05 -4.02
N PRO A 68 -2.96 17.33 -3.70
CA PRO A 68 -2.79 18.44 -4.63
C PRO A 68 -2.34 18.06 -6.04
N VAL A 69 -3.23 18.24 -7.01
CA VAL A 69 -2.94 17.98 -8.42
C VAL A 69 -2.15 19.15 -8.99
N PHE A 70 -1.01 18.88 -9.61
CA PHE A 70 -0.26 19.88 -10.35
C PHE A 70 -1.13 20.52 -11.43
N ARG A 71 -1.21 21.85 -11.45
CA ARG A 71 -1.91 22.62 -12.48
C ARG A 71 -0.89 23.47 -13.25
N PRO A 72 -0.53 23.10 -14.49
CA PRO A 72 0.38 23.90 -15.29
C PRO A 72 -0.14 25.34 -15.44
N GLY A 73 0.68 26.34 -15.08
CA GLY A 73 0.34 27.76 -15.23
C GLY A 73 -0.60 28.34 -14.16
N ALA A 74 -0.99 27.57 -13.14
CA ALA A 74 -1.64 28.15 -11.97
C ALA A 74 -0.62 28.98 -11.17
N PRO A 75 -0.97 30.19 -10.71
CA PRO A 75 -0.11 30.93 -9.80
C PRO A 75 0.12 30.11 -8.53
N GLU A 76 1.34 30.15 -8.01
CA GLU A 76 1.69 29.50 -6.75
C GLU A 76 0.78 30.06 -5.65
N VAL A 77 -0.09 29.21 -5.09
CA VAL A 77 -0.90 29.60 -3.95
C VAL A 77 0.02 29.55 -2.74
N THR A 78 0.59 30.71 -2.39
CA THR A 78 1.32 30.86 -1.13
C THR A 78 0.30 30.68 -0.01
N ALA A 79 0.44 29.58 0.74
CA ALA A 79 -0.30 29.35 1.98
C ALA A 79 0.28 30.19 3.12
#